data_AF-A0A7S6U3C4-F1
#
_entry.id   AF-A0A7S6U3C4-F1
#
_cell.length_a   1.000
_cell.length_b   1.000
_cell.length_c   1.000
_cell.angle_alpha   90.00
_cell.angle_beta   90.00
_cell.angle_gamma   90.00
#
_symmetry.space_group_name_H-M   'P 1'
#
loop_
_entity.id
_entity.type
_entity.pdbx_description
1 polymer ?
#
loop_
_entity_poly.entity_id
_entity_poly.type
_entity_poly.pdbx_seq_one_letter_code
_entity_poly.pdbx_strand_id
1 'polypeptide(L)' 'MFTSKCRLIEFSPEVDHVHLVVDFHSDNNLSSFVGSLKSASSRIIQKEFSEYLSTFYRKPVFWSS' A
#
# COMPACT_ATOMS: atom_id res chain seq x y z
N MET A 1 -16.05 10.76 1.75
CA MET A 1 -14.61 10.45 1.60
C MET A 1 -14.01 10.39 3.00
N PHE A 2 -13.57 9.22 3.45
CA PHE A 2 -12.80 9.11 4.69
C PHE A 2 -11.36 9.49 4.36
N THR A 3 -10.98 10.74 4.62
CA THR A 3 -9.57 11.12 4.64
C THR A 3 -9.05 10.60 5.97
N SER A 4 -8.37 9.45 5.95
CA SER A 4 -7.64 8.95 7.12
C SER A 4 -6.73 10.10 7.59
N LYS A 5 -6.95 10.61 8.81
CA LYS A 5 -6.15 11.69 9.37
C LYS A 5 -4.79 11.13 9.77
N CYS A 6 -3.94 10.90 8.79
CA CYS A 6 -2.61 10.33 8.97
C CYS A 6 -1.63 11.10 8.10
N ARG A 7 -0.38 11.21 8.55
CA ARG A 7 0.70 11.79 7.77
C ARG A 7 1.81 10.76 7.63
N LEU A 8 2.27 10.53 6.40
CA LEU A 8 3.48 9.75 6.16
C LEU A 8 4.70 10.56 6.59
N ILE A 9 5.51 10.00 7.47
CA ILE A 9 6.75 10.61 7.99
C ILE A 9 7.94 10.08 7.21
N GLU A 10 7.98 8.76 6.98
CA GLU A 10 9.10 8.10 6.30
C GLU A 10 8.61 6.91 5.46
N PHE A 11 9.27 6.70 4.32
CA PHE A 11 9.05 5.59 3.39
C PHE A 11 10.41 4.99 3.01
N SER A 12 10.66 3.73 3.38
CA SER A 12 11.87 2.98 3.02
C SER A 12 11.51 1.69 2.31
N PRO A 13 11.74 1.58 0.99
CA PRO A 13 11.47 0.37 0.24
C PRO A 13 12.65 -0.61 0.30
N GLU A 14 12.32 -1.89 0.46
CA GLU A 14 13.22 -3.02 0.27
C GLU A 14 12.79 -3.82 -0.97
N VAL A 15 13.54 -4.86 -1.32
CA VAL A 15 13.30 -5.65 -2.53
C VAL A 15 11.92 -6.33 -2.52
N ASP A 16 11.44 -6.78 -1.36
CA ASP A 16 10.22 -7.57 -1.21
C ASP A 16 9.20 -6.99 -0.21
N HIS A 17 9.52 -5.89 0.46
CA HIS A 17 8.64 -5.21 1.41
C HIS A 17 8.94 -3.72 1.52
N VAL A 18 8.12 -2.98 2.27
CA VAL A 18 8.33 -1.56 2.55
C VAL A 18 8.13 -1.27 4.02
N HIS A 19 8.91 -0.35 4.56
CA HIS A 19 8.74 0.22 5.89
C HIS A 19 8.13 1.61 5.80
N LEU A 20 7.12 1.86 6.63
CA LEU A 20 6.42 3.15 6.70
C LEU A 20 6.43 3.64 8.15
N VAL A 21 6.90 4.86 8.36
CA VAL A 21 6.66 5.60 9.61
C VAL A 21 5.50 6.54 9.35
N VAL A 22 4.40 6.35 10.09
CA VAL A 22 3.16 7.11 9.91
C VAL A 22 2.77 7.74 11.23
N ASP A 23 2.54 9.05 11.20
CA ASP A 23 1.88 9.78 12.27
C ASP A 23 0.36 9.53 12.14
N PHE A 24 -0.16 8.75 13.07
CA PHE A 24 -1.47 8.12 12.99
C PHE A 24 -2.39 8.65 14.10
N HIS A 25 -3.51 9.27 13.74
CA HIS A 25 -4.48 9.75 14.72
C HIS A 25 -5.18 8.59 15.44
N SER A 26 -5.38 8.71 16.77
CA SER A 26 -5.95 7.66 17.63
C SER A 26 -7.32 7.15 17.19
N ASP A 27 -8.11 8.01 16.57
CA ASP A 27 -9.48 7.69 16.12
C ASP A 27 -9.52 6.85 14.83
N ASN A 28 -8.39 6.69 14.14
CA ASN A 28 -8.34 5.88 12.94
C ASN A 28 -8.21 4.39 13.30
N ASN A 29 -8.86 3.51 12.54
CA ASN A 29 -8.64 2.07 12.67
C ASN A 29 -7.40 1.65 11.88
N LEU A 30 -6.40 1.08 12.57
CA LEU A 30 -5.13 0.68 11.95
C LEU A 30 -5.33 -0.36 10.84
N SER A 31 -6.15 -1.38 11.08
CA SER A 31 -6.41 -2.44 10.09
C SER A 31 -7.10 -1.90 8.85
N SER A 32 -8.09 -1.02 9.01
CA SER A 32 -8.74 -0.34 7.89
C SER A 32 -7.77 0.55 7.11
N PHE A 33 -6.90 1.28 7.81
CA PHE A 33 -5.86 2.10 7.18
C PHE A 33 -4.89 1.27 6.34
N VAL A 34 -4.32 0.19 6.91
CA VAL A 34 -3.41 -0.71 6.18
C VAL A 34 -4.14 -1.37 5.01
N GLY A 35 -5.38 -1.81 5.20
CA GLY A 35 -6.19 -2.41 4.13
C GLY A 35 -6.45 -1.45 2.97
N SER A 36 -6.83 -0.20 3.27
CA SER A 36 -7.02 0.85 2.27
C SER A 36 -5.71 1.20 1.56
N LEU A 37 -4.60 1.31 2.30
CA LEU A 37 -3.28 1.60 1.75
C LEU A 37 -2.84 0.50 0.78
N LYS A 38 -2.84 -0.78 1.22
CA LYS A 38 -2.49 -1.93 0.39
C LYS A 38 -3.38 -2.02 -0.85
N SER A 39 -4.68 -1.81 -0.70
CA SER A 39 -5.63 -1.91 -1.82
C SER A 39 -5.44 -0.78 -2.85
N ALA A 40 -5.31 0.46 -2.39
CA ALA A 40 -5.14 1.61 -3.27
C ALA A 40 -3.80 1.55 -4.01
N SER A 41 -2.71 1.26 -3.29
CA SER A 41 -1.37 1.11 -3.88
C SER A 41 -1.32 -0.05 -4.88
N SER A 42 -1.86 -1.22 -4.52
CA SER A 42 -1.94 -2.36 -5.45
C SER A 42 -2.68 -1.99 -6.74
N ARG A 43 -3.81 -1.29 -6.63
CA ARG A 43 -4.58 -0.84 -7.81
C ARG A 43 -3.79 0.13 -8.70
N ILE A 44 -3.07 1.09 -8.11
CA ILE A 44 -2.26 2.06 -8.86
C ILE A 44 -1.07 1.35 -9.52
N ILE A 45 -0.32 0.57 -8.76
CA ILE A 45 0.87 -0.15 -9.24
C ILE A 45 0.50 -1.12 -10.37
N GLN A 46 -0.59 -1.87 -10.22
CA GLN A 46 -1.05 -2.76 -11.27
C GLN A 46 -1.53 -2.02 -12.52
N LYS A 47 -2.11 -0.83 -12.38
CA LYS A 47 -2.53 -0.01 -13.52
C LYS A 47 -1.33 0.56 -14.27
N GLU A 48 -0.31 1.02 -13.55
CA GLU A 48 0.83 1.73 -14.14
C GLU A 48 1.94 0.78 -14.63
N PHE A 49 2.08 -0.40 -14.01
CA PHE A 49 3.18 -1.33 -14.28
C PHE A 49 2.69 -2.73 -14.69
N SER A 50 1.47 -2.84 -15.22
CA SER A 50 0.85 -4.13 -15.60
C SER A 50 1.75 -5.01 -16.47
N GLU A 51 2.38 -4.43 -17.51
CA GLU A 51 3.25 -5.16 -18.44
C GLU A 51 4.46 -5.75 -17.73
N TYR A 52 5.17 -4.95 -16.92
CA TYR A 52 6.31 -5.43 -16.13
C TYR A 52 5.89 -6.49 -15.13
N LEU A 53 4.81 -6.25 -14.37
CA LEU A 53 4.32 -7.18 -13.36
C LEU A 53 3.85 -8.51 -13.96
N SER A 54 3.34 -8.52 -15.20
CA SER A 54 2.90 -9.73 -15.88
C SER A 54 4.04 -10.74 -16.13
N THR A 55 5.29 -10.27 -16.12
CA THR A 55 6.47 -11.13 -16.24
C THR A 55 6.79 -11.91 -14.96
N PHE A 56 6.32 -11.43 -13.80
CA PHE A 56 6.55 -12.06 -12.49
C PHE A 56 5.29 -12.70 -11.91
N TYR A 57 4.13 -12.04 -12.06
CA TYR A 57 2.89 -12.42 -11.42
C TYR A 57 1.85 -12.91 -12.44
N ARG A 58 1.27 -14.09 -12.19
CA ARG A 58 0.14 -14.63 -12.97
C ARG A 58 -1.21 -14.09 -12.51
N LYS A 59 -1.29 -13.56 -11.29
CA LYS A 59 -2.51 -13.02 -10.68
C LYS A 59 -2.28 -11.56 -10.29
N PRO A 60 -3.34 -10.73 -10.29
CA PRO A 60 -3.28 -9.31 -9.90
C PRO A 60 -3.14 -9.14 -8.37
N VAL A 61 -2.08 -9.70 -7.79
CA VAL A 61 -1.76 -9.60 -6.36
C VAL A 61 -0.38 -8.99 -6.20
N PHE A 62 -0.27 -7.98 -5.35
CA PHE A 62 0.99 -7.25 -5.12
C PHE A 62 1.48 -7.40 -3.67
N TRP A 63 0.58 -7.23 -2.70
CA TRP A 63 0.91 -7.35 -1.28
C TRP A 63 0.61 -8.75 -0.72
N SER A 64 1.42 -9.17 0.25
CA SER A 64 1.05 -10.26 1.15
C SER A 64 -0.18 -9.88 1.99
N SER A 65 -0.96 -10.90 2.37
CA SER A 65 -2.15 -10.74 3.23
C SER A 65 -1.72 -10.32 4.63
#